data_AF-A0A060CBG7-F1
#
_entry.id   AF-A0A060CBG7-F1
#
_cell.length_a   1.000
_cell.length_b   1.000
_cell.length_c   1.000
_cell.angle_alpha   90.00
_cell.angle_beta   90.00
_cell.angle_gamma   90.00
#
_symmetry.space_group_name_H-M   'P 1'
#
loop_
_entity.id
_entity.type
_entity.pdbx_description
1 polymer ?
#
loop_
_entity_poly.entity_id
_entity_poly.type
_entity_poly.pdbx_seq_one_letter_code
_entity_poly.pdbx_strand_id
1 'polypeptide(L)'
;GVGFRYEFPQQPKLGEMDIVGEFTEFNFAQPGTAWWIPAGEFNRYEQLYHRTPIDEVGVAHTPMTVKLADGTHVSIHEAALVDYSGMWLQHTWDNGFRAQLAPNADGAVVVKTPFHTPWRTLEISDRAGGLYESNLILNLNEPNKLGDVSWFVPSKYVGVWWGMHLGVETWGTGP
;
A
#
# COMPACT_ATOMS: atom_id res chain seq x y z
N GLY A 1 3.67 15.80 -2.32
CA GLY A 1 2.58 14.94 -1.84
C GLY A 1 2.16 15.35 -0.45
N VAL A 2 1.25 14.59 0.16
CA VAL A 2 0.72 14.80 1.52
C VAL A 2 0.70 13.46 2.25
N GLY A 3 0.98 13.48 3.55
CA GLY A 3 0.83 12.34 4.44
C GLY A 3 -0.02 12.73 5.65
N PHE A 4 -0.94 11.87 6.06
CA PHE A 4 -1.70 12.04 7.29
C PHE A 4 -1.89 10.71 8.02
N ARG A 5 -2.08 10.76 9.34
CA ARG A 5 -2.39 9.59 10.19
C ARG A 5 -3.29 10.00 11.35
N TYR A 6 -3.91 9.02 11.99
CA TYR A 6 -4.63 9.25 13.25
C TYR A 6 -3.75 8.83 14.41
N GLU A 7 -3.75 9.62 15.48
CA GLU A 7 -3.05 9.32 16.73
C GLU A 7 -4.06 9.15 17.86
N PHE A 8 -3.96 8.03 18.57
CA PHE A 8 -4.87 7.66 19.65
C PHE A 8 -4.08 7.65 20.96
N PRO A 9 -4.05 8.78 21.69
CA PRO A 9 -3.37 8.85 22.98
C PRO A 9 -4.06 7.97 24.02
N GLN A 10 -3.35 7.67 25.11
CA GLN A 10 -3.93 6.97 26.24
C GLN A 10 -5.06 7.79 26.87
N GLN A 11 -6.23 7.18 27.09
CA GLN A 11 -7.38 7.82 27.74
C GLN A 11 -8.07 6.85 28.72
N PRO A 12 -8.70 7.31 29.82
CA PRO A 12 -9.27 6.43 30.85
C PRO A 12 -10.31 5.41 30.37
N LYS A 13 -10.95 5.65 29.22
CA LYS A 13 -11.99 4.79 28.65
C LYS A 13 -11.62 4.23 27.26
N LEU A 14 -10.37 4.40 26.84
CA LEU A 14 -9.85 3.91 25.57
C LEU A 14 -8.56 3.16 25.86
N GLY A 15 -8.63 1.82 25.86
CA GLY A 15 -7.52 0.93 26.18
C GLY A 15 -7.21 0.02 25.00
N GLU A 16 -7.72 -1.21 25.05
CA GLU A 16 -7.72 -2.15 23.92
C GLU A 16 -9.02 -2.01 23.13
N MET A 17 -8.94 -2.08 21.80
CA MET A 17 -10.12 -2.03 20.92
C MET A 17 -9.91 -2.80 19.63
N ASP A 18 -11.04 -3.23 19.06
CA ASP A 18 -11.14 -3.93 17.80
C ASP A 18 -11.57 -2.94 16.71
N ILE A 19 -10.66 -2.59 15.80
CA ILE A 19 -10.99 -1.78 14.64
C ILE A 19 -11.66 -2.67 13.59
N VAL A 20 -12.97 -2.50 13.45
CA VAL A 20 -13.80 -3.21 12.46
C VAL A 20 -13.81 -2.56 11.08
N GLY A 21 -13.27 -1.34 10.97
CA GLY A 21 -13.16 -0.63 9.70
C GLY A 21 -12.59 0.77 9.85
N GLU A 22 -12.00 1.24 8.75
CA GLU A 22 -11.50 2.61 8.61
C GLU A 22 -12.39 3.39 7.64
N PHE A 23 -12.70 4.65 7.95
CA PHE A 23 -13.59 5.51 7.15
C PHE A 23 -12.82 6.60 6.40
N THR A 24 -11.51 6.42 6.22
CA THR A 24 -10.69 7.33 5.44
C THR A 24 -11.07 7.27 3.97
N GLU A 25 -11.27 8.42 3.34
CA GLU A 25 -11.68 8.54 1.94
C GLU A 25 -10.69 9.36 1.11
N PHE A 26 -10.62 9.03 -0.18
CA PHE A 26 -9.83 9.70 -1.19
C PHE A 26 -10.76 10.03 -2.36
N ASN A 27 -11.26 11.27 -2.40
CA ASN A 27 -12.26 11.70 -3.35
C ASN A 27 -11.63 12.60 -4.42
N PHE A 28 -11.51 12.11 -5.65
CA PHE A 28 -10.96 12.89 -6.75
C PHE A 28 -12.02 13.82 -7.34
N ALA A 29 -11.65 15.11 -7.47
CA ALA A 29 -12.57 16.14 -7.97
C ALA A 29 -12.88 16.04 -9.47
N GLN A 30 -12.14 15.22 -10.22
CA GLN A 30 -12.26 15.09 -11.67
C GLN A 30 -11.92 13.66 -12.10
N PRO A 31 -12.42 13.22 -13.27
CA PRO A 31 -12.13 11.89 -13.79
C PRO A 31 -10.65 11.74 -14.17
N GLY A 32 -10.22 10.49 -14.34
CA GLY A 32 -8.87 10.15 -14.73
C GLY A 32 -8.73 8.73 -15.23
N THR A 33 -7.51 8.35 -15.60
CA THR A 33 -7.12 6.97 -15.89
C THR A 33 -6.36 6.41 -14.70
N ALA A 34 -6.74 5.22 -14.22
CA ALA A 34 -6.06 4.50 -13.16
C ALA A 34 -5.20 3.34 -13.72
N TRP A 35 -4.08 3.08 -13.05
CA TRP A 35 -3.27 1.87 -13.18
C TRP A 35 -3.27 1.14 -11.84
N TRP A 36 -3.85 -0.06 -11.84
CA TRP A 36 -4.16 -0.78 -10.59
C TRP A 36 -4.14 -2.29 -10.79
N ILE A 37 -4.04 -3.01 -9.68
CA ILE A 37 -4.22 -4.46 -9.61
C ILE A 37 -5.33 -4.77 -8.60
N PRO A 38 -6.13 -5.83 -8.82
CA PRO A 38 -7.23 -6.17 -7.93
C PRO A 38 -6.71 -6.59 -6.55
N ALA A 39 -7.40 -6.14 -5.50
CA ALA A 39 -7.15 -6.57 -4.12
C ALA A 39 -8.08 -7.70 -3.71
N GLY A 40 -7.61 -8.56 -2.79
CA GLY A 40 -8.40 -9.66 -2.24
C GLY A 40 -8.50 -10.90 -3.13
N GLU A 41 -7.82 -10.90 -4.27
CA GLU A 41 -7.70 -12.04 -5.17
C GLU A 41 -6.69 -13.08 -4.65
N PHE A 42 -6.84 -14.34 -5.08
CA PHE A 42 -6.01 -15.46 -4.62
C PHE A 42 -4.50 -15.25 -4.86
N ASN A 43 -4.15 -14.57 -5.95
CA ASN A 43 -2.76 -14.42 -6.38
C ASN A 43 -2.05 -13.20 -5.76
N ARG A 44 -2.63 -12.62 -4.69
CA ARG A 44 -2.03 -11.49 -3.96
C ARG A 44 -1.68 -10.35 -4.95
N TYR A 45 -0.45 -9.82 -4.86
CA TYR A 45 0.07 -8.76 -5.72
C TYR A 45 0.58 -9.24 -7.10
N GLU A 46 0.60 -10.55 -7.38
CA GLU A 46 1.17 -11.13 -8.61
C GLU A 46 0.16 -11.07 -9.77
N GLN A 47 -0.19 -9.86 -10.17
CA GLN A 47 -1.21 -9.58 -11.19
C GLN A 47 -0.68 -8.62 -12.25
N LEU A 48 -1.28 -8.67 -13.44
CA LEU A 48 -1.06 -7.63 -14.45
C LEU A 48 -1.84 -6.38 -14.10
N TYR A 49 -1.26 -5.21 -14.37
CA TYR A 49 -1.95 -3.94 -14.18
C TYR A 49 -3.10 -3.78 -15.17
N HIS A 50 -4.25 -3.40 -14.64
CA HIS A 50 -5.35 -2.84 -15.41
C HIS A 50 -5.08 -1.38 -15.72
N ARG A 51 -5.56 -0.92 -16.87
CA ARG A 51 -5.61 0.49 -17.25
C ARG A 51 -7.04 0.84 -17.62
N THR A 52 -7.73 1.55 -16.73
CA THR A 52 -9.16 1.85 -16.87
C THR A 52 -9.44 3.31 -16.52
N PRO A 53 -10.61 3.86 -16.89
CA PRO A 53 -11.20 4.98 -16.15
C PRO A 53 -11.17 4.73 -14.63
N ILE A 54 -11.00 5.78 -13.84
CA ILE A 54 -10.90 5.69 -12.38
C ILE A 54 -12.19 5.18 -11.71
N ASP A 55 -13.34 5.45 -12.31
CA ASP A 55 -14.67 5.00 -11.87
C ASP A 55 -14.98 3.55 -12.24
N GLU A 56 -14.13 2.90 -13.04
CA GLU A 56 -14.19 1.46 -13.33
C GLU A 56 -13.29 0.62 -12.40
N VAL A 57 -12.59 1.26 -11.46
CA VAL A 57 -11.79 0.55 -10.45
C VAL A 57 -12.75 -0.15 -9.48
N GLY A 58 -12.53 -1.44 -9.22
CA GLY A 58 -13.28 -2.18 -8.20
C GLY A 58 -12.65 -2.01 -6.82
N VAL A 59 -11.87 -3.02 -6.41
CA VAL A 59 -11.04 -2.98 -5.20
C VAL A 59 -9.59 -3.08 -5.61
N ALA A 60 -8.77 -2.09 -5.26
CA ALA A 60 -7.38 -2.00 -5.70
C ALA A 60 -6.40 -2.15 -4.53
N HIS A 61 -5.29 -2.85 -4.80
CA HIS A 61 -4.11 -2.72 -3.94
C HIS A 61 -3.49 -1.33 -4.08
N THR A 62 -2.70 -0.93 -3.08
CA THR A 62 -1.85 0.25 -3.15
C THR A 62 -0.39 -0.17 -3.37
N PRO A 63 0.47 0.66 -4.02
CA PRO A 63 0.18 1.98 -4.57
C PRO A 63 -0.74 1.92 -5.81
N MET A 64 -1.83 2.69 -5.78
CA MET A 64 -2.69 2.89 -6.95
C MET A 64 -2.35 4.22 -7.59
N THR A 65 -2.03 4.21 -8.88
CA THR A 65 -1.61 5.41 -9.61
C THR A 65 -2.71 5.88 -10.55
N VAL A 66 -2.95 7.19 -10.57
CA VAL A 66 -3.99 7.86 -11.36
C VAL A 66 -3.36 9.01 -12.13
N LYS A 67 -3.75 9.18 -13.39
CA LYS A 67 -3.54 10.41 -14.16
C LYS A 67 -4.89 11.07 -14.40
N LEU A 68 -5.08 12.25 -13.84
CA LEU A 68 -6.31 13.03 -13.96
C LEU A 68 -6.43 13.71 -15.32
N ALA A 69 -7.63 14.16 -15.65
CA ALA A 69 -7.95 14.80 -16.94
C ALA A 69 -7.08 16.03 -17.26
N ASP A 70 -6.65 16.79 -16.25
CA ASP A 70 -5.76 17.96 -16.41
C ASP A 70 -4.27 17.59 -16.57
N GLY A 71 -3.93 16.29 -16.53
CA GLY A 71 -2.58 15.79 -16.62
C GLY A 71 -1.86 15.58 -15.28
N THR A 72 -2.47 15.95 -14.15
CA THR A 72 -1.94 15.70 -12.81
C THR A 72 -1.83 14.19 -12.56
N HIS A 73 -0.70 13.76 -12.01
CA HIS A 73 -0.46 12.38 -11.59
C HIS A 73 -0.58 12.29 -10.07
N VAL A 74 -1.30 11.27 -9.59
CA VAL A 74 -1.50 11.00 -8.17
C VAL A 74 -1.21 9.53 -7.88
N SER A 75 -0.49 9.23 -6.81
CA SER A 75 -0.34 7.87 -6.27
C SER A 75 -0.89 7.83 -4.85
N ILE A 76 -1.85 6.95 -4.59
CA ILE A 76 -2.38 6.70 -3.24
C ILE A 76 -1.68 5.47 -2.67
N HIS A 77 -1.06 5.62 -1.50
CA HIS A 77 -0.39 4.54 -0.80
C HIS A 77 -0.40 4.74 0.72
N GLU A 78 0.30 3.89 1.44
CA GLU A 78 0.53 4.01 2.88
C GLU A 78 2.02 3.92 3.21
N ALA A 79 2.41 4.42 4.38
CA ALA A 79 3.78 4.32 4.90
C ALA A 79 3.79 3.96 6.39
N ALA A 80 4.85 3.30 6.84
CA ALA A 80 5.00 2.78 8.20
C ALA A 80 3.84 1.87 8.64
N LEU A 81 3.51 0.86 7.81
CA LEU A 81 2.57 -0.21 8.15
C LEU A 81 3.18 -1.12 9.23
N VAL A 82 2.96 -0.78 10.50
CA VAL A 82 3.45 -1.48 11.69
C VAL A 82 2.28 -1.70 12.64
N ASP A 83 2.13 -2.92 13.15
CA ASP A 83 1.07 -3.32 14.10
C ASP A 83 -0.35 -2.89 13.67
N TYR A 84 -0.62 -2.94 12.36
CA TYR A 84 -1.89 -2.56 11.76
C TYR A 84 -2.15 -3.38 10.49
N SER A 85 -3.38 -3.35 9.97
CA SER A 85 -3.71 -4.04 8.71
C SER A 85 -3.43 -3.16 7.49
N GLY A 86 -2.95 -3.77 6.40
CA GLY A 86 -2.68 -3.09 5.14
C GLY A 86 -3.95 -2.51 4.51
N MET A 87 -3.78 -1.47 3.70
CA MET A 87 -4.84 -0.75 3.03
C MET A 87 -5.08 -1.23 1.61
N TRP A 88 -6.32 -1.61 1.33
CA TRP A 88 -6.90 -1.63 -0.01
C TRP A 88 -7.76 -0.39 -0.23
N LEU A 89 -8.00 -0.07 -1.50
CA LEU A 89 -8.90 1.00 -1.91
C LEU A 89 -10.16 0.38 -2.50
N GLN A 90 -11.26 0.49 -1.77
CA GLN A 90 -12.59 0.12 -2.25
C GLN A 90 -13.19 1.33 -2.95
N HIS A 91 -13.54 1.19 -4.23
CA HIS A 91 -14.32 2.21 -4.93
C HIS A 91 -15.67 2.43 -4.24
N THR A 92 -16.12 3.69 -4.26
CA THR A 92 -17.36 4.13 -3.63
C THR A 92 -18.32 4.74 -4.66
N TRP A 93 -18.44 6.06 -4.69
CA TRP A 93 -19.28 6.82 -5.60
C TRP A 93 -18.38 7.70 -6.46
N ASP A 94 -18.78 7.95 -7.72
CA ASP A 94 -18.04 8.79 -8.65
C ASP A 94 -16.56 8.37 -8.77
N ASN A 95 -15.63 9.29 -8.50
CA ASN A 95 -14.18 9.04 -8.49
C ASN A 95 -13.65 8.88 -7.05
N GLY A 96 -14.46 8.33 -6.14
CA GLY A 96 -14.16 8.22 -4.72
C GLY A 96 -13.71 6.84 -4.28
N PHE A 97 -12.76 6.78 -3.36
CA PHE A 97 -12.28 5.55 -2.74
C PHE A 97 -12.35 5.64 -1.23
N ARG A 98 -12.62 4.51 -0.58
CA ARG A 98 -12.52 4.36 0.86
C ARG A 98 -11.44 3.35 1.22
N ALA A 99 -10.71 3.61 2.30
CA ALA A 99 -9.81 2.64 2.89
C ALA A 99 -10.59 1.38 3.32
N GLN A 100 -10.19 0.24 2.78
CA GLN A 100 -10.62 -1.07 3.23
C GLN A 100 -9.41 -1.76 3.85
N LEU A 101 -9.49 -2.06 5.14
CA LEU A 101 -8.44 -2.80 5.82
C LEU A 101 -8.44 -4.25 5.32
N ALA A 102 -7.27 -4.76 4.95
CA ALA A 102 -7.13 -6.14 4.53
C ALA A 102 -7.63 -7.06 5.67
N PRO A 103 -8.47 -8.06 5.36
CA PRO A 103 -9.06 -8.90 6.40
C PRO A 103 -7.99 -9.75 7.08
N ASN A 104 -8.10 -9.90 8.39
CA ASN A 104 -7.46 -10.97 9.14
C ASN A 104 -8.46 -12.10 9.39
N ALA A 105 -7.98 -13.25 9.88
CA ALA A 105 -8.82 -14.42 10.15
C ALA A 105 -9.96 -14.11 11.14
N ASP A 106 -9.72 -13.22 12.10
CA ASP A 106 -10.67 -12.88 13.17
C ASP A 106 -11.55 -11.65 12.85
N GLY A 107 -11.35 -11.00 11.71
CA GLY A 107 -12.17 -9.89 11.18
C GLY A 107 -11.90 -8.48 11.73
N ALA A 108 -11.10 -8.30 12.79
CA ALA A 108 -10.82 -6.98 13.36
C ALA A 108 -9.32 -6.73 13.64
N VAL A 109 -8.87 -5.49 13.45
CA VAL A 109 -7.51 -5.09 13.84
C VAL A 109 -7.50 -4.73 15.32
N VAL A 110 -6.87 -5.58 16.14
CA VAL A 110 -6.76 -5.38 17.59
C VAL A 110 -5.64 -4.38 17.87
N VAL A 111 -5.94 -3.29 18.58
CA VAL A 111 -4.98 -2.22 18.92
C VAL A 111 -5.05 -1.84 20.39
N LYS A 112 -3.96 -1.27 20.92
CA LYS A 112 -3.85 -0.77 22.30
C LYS A 112 -3.34 0.65 22.32
N THR A 113 -3.99 1.56 23.04
CA THR A 113 -3.44 2.91 23.23
C THR A 113 -2.20 2.90 24.14
N PRO A 114 -1.22 3.79 23.91
CA PRO A 114 -1.15 4.73 22.78
C PRO A 114 -0.73 4.02 21.49
N PHE A 115 -1.38 4.36 20.38
CA PHE A 115 -0.98 3.91 19.04
C PHE A 115 -1.34 4.96 17.99
N HIS A 116 -0.89 4.74 16.77
CA HIS A 116 -1.27 5.52 15.61
C HIS A 116 -1.57 4.58 14.43
N THR A 117 -2.37 5.04 13.47
CA THR A 117 -2.48 4.33 12.19
C THR A 117 -1.17 4.45 11.42
N PRO A 118 -0.93 3.59 10.40
CA PRO A 118 0.01 3.90 9.35
C PRO A 118 -0.33 5.25 8.71
N TRP A 119 0.65 5.86 8.08
CA TRP A 119 0.44 7.06 7.29
C TRP A 119 -0.33 6.72 6.02
N ARG A 120 -1.30 7.56 5.66
CA ARG A 120 -1.98 7.55 4.37
C ARG A 120 -1.38 8.64 3.51
N THR A 121 -1.03 8.30 2.28
CA THR A 121 -0.21 9.16 1.43
C THR A 121 -0.87 9.42 0.09
N LEU A 122 -0.73 10.66 -0.37
CA LEU A 122 -1.00 11.07 -1.73
C LEU A 122 0.25 11.71 -2.29
N GLU A 123 0.98 11.01 -3.16
CA GLU A 123 2.00 11.63 -3.99
C GLU A 123 1.31 12.32 -5.16
N ILE A 124 1.68 13.58 -5.43
CA ILE A 124 0.98 14.43 -6.42
C ILE A 124 2.06 15.16 -7.21
N SER A 125 1.98 15.10 -8.54
CA SER A 125 2.92 15.76 -9.45
C SER A 125 2.26 16.12 -10.77
N ASP A 126 2.80 17.13 -11.47
CA ASP A 126 2.43 17.51 -12.84
C ASP A 126 2.98 16.53 -13.90
N ARG A 127 3.88 15.61 -13.53
CA ARG A 127 4.45 14.58 -14.42
C ARG A 127 4.62 13.24 -13.72
N ALA A 128 4.55 12.15 -14.48
CA ALA A 128 4.74 10.80 -13.95
C ALA A 128 6.09 10.62 -13.21
N GLY A 129 7.18 11.17 -13.76
CA GLY A 129 8.50 11.08 -13.14
C GLY A 129 8.61 11.74 -11.77
N GLY A 130 7.75 12.72 -11.46
CA GLY A 130 7.74 13.37 -10.15
C GLY A 130 7.14 12.50 -9.05
N LEU A 131 6.35 11.47 -9.41
CA LEU A 131 5.95 10.43 -8.44
C LEU A 131 7.16 9.59 -8.06
N TYR A 132 7.97 9.15 -9.03
CA TYR A 132 9.16 8.33 -8.78
C TYR A 132 10.24 9.05 -7.96
N GLU A 133 10.42 10.35 -8.17
CA GLU A 133 11.41 11.17 -7.46
C GLU A 133 11.00 11.53 -6.02
N SER A 134 9.77 11.20 -5.62
CA SER A 134 9.26 11.45 -4.28
C SER A 134 9.96 10.57 -3.24
N ASN A 135 10.41 11.19 -2.16
CA ASN A 135 10.91 10.48 -0.98
C ASN A 135 9.85 10.41 0.14
N LEU A 136 8.58 10.70 -0.17
CA LEU A 136 7.52 10.85 0.85
C LEU A 136 7.36 9.57 1.69
N ILE A 137 7.32 8.41 1.05
CA ILE A 137 7.17 7.12 1.75
C ILE A 137 8.31 6.91 2.76
N LEU A 138 9.56 7.12 2.35
CA LEU A 138 10.72 6.97 3.24
C LEU A 138 10.71 8.00 4.38
N ASN A 139 10.40 9.26 4.08
CA ASN A 139 10.38 10.36 5.07
C ASN A 139 9.32 10.19 6.17
N LEU A 140 8.29 9.37 5.94
CA LEU A 140 7.23 9.08 6.90
C LEU A 140 7.50 7.84 7.77
N ASN A 141 8.62 7.14 7.55
CA ASN A 141 9.04 6.02 8.39
C ASN A 141 9.93 6.50 9.54
N GLU A 142 9.94 5.73 10.63
CA GLU A 142 10.88 5.94 11.73
C GLU A 142 12.33 5.81 11.24
N PRO A 143 13.27 6.60 11.80
CA PRO A 143 14.68 6.45 11.49
C PRO A 143 15.20 5.03 11.79
N ASN A 144 16.34 4.68 11.18
CA ASN A 144 17.02 3.42 11.39
C ASN A 144 17.15 3.05 12.89
N LYS A 145 16.55 1.92 13.29
CA LYS A 145 16.61 1.36 14.64
C LYS A 145 17.64 0.22 14.81
N LEU A 146 18.34 -0.15 13.74
CA LEU A 146 19.33 -1.24 13.73
C LEU A 146 20.75 -0.79 14.16
N GLY A 147 20.98 0.52 14.28
CA GLY A 147 22.31 1.06 14.59
C GLY A 147 23.27 0.94 13.40
N ASP A 148 24.48 0.44 13.65
CA ASP A 148 25.46 0.22 12.59
C ASP A 148 25.01 -0.89 11.63
N VAL A 149 24.82 -0.51 10.38
CA VAL A 149 24.44 -1.39 9.26
C VAL A 149 25.55 -1.52 8.23
N SER A 150 26.82 -1.28 8.60
CA SER A 150 27.99 -1.46 7.74
C SER A 150 28.14 -2.89 7.18
N TRP A 151 27.48 -3.86 7.80
CA TRP A 151 27.37 -5.24 7.32
C TRP A 151 26.43 -5.39 6.11
N PHE A 152 25.54 -4.43 5.85
CA PHE A 152 24.64 -4.45 4.69
C PHE A 152 25.38 -3.95 3.44
N VAL A 153 25.67 -4.88 2.52
CA VAL A 153 26.39 -4.58 1.28
C VAL A 153 25.52 -4.91 0.06
N PRO A 154 25.03 -3.90 -0.68
CA PRO A 154 24.28 -4.11 -1.92
C PRO A 154 25.09 -4.96 -2.91
N SER A 155 24.45 -5.97 -3.51
CA SER A 155 25.11 -6.96 -4.36
C SER A 155 24.28 -7.31 -5.59
N LYS A 156 24.96 -7.78 -6.64
CA LYS A 156 24.35 -8.45 -7.80
C LYS A 156 24.57 -9.96 -7.65
N TYR A 157 23.59 -10.78 -7.98
CA TYR A 157 23.71 -12.24 -7.89
C TYR A 157 23.14 -12.93 -9.12
N VAL A 158 23.59 -14.17 -9.33
CA VAL A 158 22.95 -15.17 -10.17
C VAL A 158 22.73 -16.41 -9.32
N GLY A 159 21.82 -17.28 -9.71
CA GLY A 159 21.54 -18.50 -8.95
C GLY A 159 20.85 -19.57 -9.78
N VAL A 160 20.99 -20.81 -9.34
CA VAL A 160 20.15 -21.91 -9.81
C VAL A 160 18.72 -21.59 -9.35
N TRP A 161 17.89 -21.16 -10.29
CA TRP A 161 16.53 -20.67 -10.03
C TRP A 161 15.64 -20.87 -11.26
N TRP A 162 16.06 -20.30 -12.39
CA TRP A 162 15.27 -20.34 -13.61
C TRP A 162 15.06 -21.75 -14.17
N GLY A 163 16.03 -22.66 -13.93
CA GLY A 163 15.90 -24.07 -14.31
C GLY A 163 14.67 -24.73 -13.70
N MET A 164 14.33 -24.41 -12.44
CA MET A 164 13.14 -24.97 -11.78
C MET A 164 11.84 -24.34 -12.30
N HIS A 165 11.84 -23.04 -12.60
CA HIS A 165 10.68 -22.39 -13.25
C HIS A 165 10.40 -22.94 -14.65
N LEU A 166 11.45 -23.33 -15.39
CA LEU A 166 11.33 -23.98 -16.69
C LEU A 166 11.06 -25.49 -16.62
N GLY A 167 11.12 -26.09 -15.42
CA GLY A 167 10.95 -27.54 -15.22
C GLY A 167 12.09 -28.40 -15.76
N VAL A 168 13.28 -27.83 -16.00
CA VAL A 168 14.48 -28.58 -16.42
C VAL A 168 15.34 -29.02 -15.23
N GLU A 169 15.11 -28.43 -14.05
CA GLU A 169 15.70 -28.81 -12.75
C GLU A 169 14.58 -28.94 -11.70
N THR A 170 14.84 -29.64 -10.60
CA THR A 170 13.88 -29.76 -9.47
C THR A 170 14.35 -29.00 -8.24
N TRP A 171 13.40 -28.46 -7.45
CA TRP A 171 13.73 -27.91 -6.13
C TRP A 171 14.14 -28.99 -5.13
N GLY A 172 13.60 -30.19 -5.29
CA GLY A 172 14.04 -31.34 -4.51
C GLY A 172 15.42 -31.80 -4.96
N THR A 173 16.25 -32.20 -4.01
CA THR A 173 17.37 -33.11 -4.26
C THR A 173 16.82 -34.38 -4.90
N GLY A 174 17.25 -34.73 -6.12
CA GLY A 174 16.79 -35.96 -6.78
C GLY A 174 17.54 -37.21 -6.31
N PRO A 175 17.18 -38.41 -6.80
CA PRO A 175 15.79 -38.86 -6.97
C PRO A 175 14.92 -38.64 -5.72
#